data_AF-A0A923WMJ5-F1
#
_entry.id   AF-A0A923WMJ5-F1
#
_cell.length_a   1.000
_cell.length_b   1.000
_cell.length_c   1.000
_cell.angle_alpha   90.00
_cell.angle_beta   90.00
_cell.angle_gamma   90.00
#
_symmetry.space_group_name_H-M   'P 1'
#
loop_
_entity.id
_entity.type
_entity.pdbx_description
1 polymer ?
#
loop_
_entity_poly.entity_id
_entity_poly.type
_entity_poly.pdbx_seq_one_letter_code
_entity_poly.pdbx_strand_id
1 'polypeptide(L)'
;MFRNVIVASALALLGSHAAAATSLYTDLYGKACKTLETDKGSGATTRLCKGVGGYSLMVHEANAQTSIDIVTPASAVYPLEFWEVVTPGLSSVGRTAEWRVENRGGKVVPTALLVRLDTASEETSGPRIKPGGIITASRIMRDGACVVYQGNGNIKSADDTARSAVFDRQRKCLGVFSATTAAASE
;
A
#
# COMPACT_ATOMS: atom_id res chain seq x y z
N MET A 1 55.43 34.61 28.57
CA MET A 1 54.54 34.54 27.38
C MET A 1 54.84 33.16 26.79
N PHE A 2 53.98 32.15 26.74
CA PHE A 2 52.57 32.08 26.32
C PHE A 2 51.85 30.97 27.09
N ARG A 3 50.55 31.15 27.33
CA ARG A 3 49.66 30.23 28.07
C ARG A 3 48.85 29.46 27.02
N ASN A 4 49.10 28.14 26.88
CA ASN A 4 48.34 27.29 25.96
C ASN A 4 46.94 27.04 26.51
N VAL A 5 45.92 27.47 25.75
CA VAL A 5 44.51 27.15 26.01
C VAL A 5 44.11 26.04 25.06
N ILE A 6 43.81 24.85 25.59
CA ILE A 6 43.21 23.74 24.84
C ILE A 6 41.70 23.95 24.86
N VAL A 7 41.11 24.30 23.72
CA VAL A 7 39.65 24.37 23.54
C VAL A 7 39.15 22.99 23.12
N ALA A 8 38.56 22.25 24.06
CA ALA A 8 37.85 21.01 23.74
C ALA A 8 36.48 21.34 23.14
N SER A 9 36.34 21.17 21.83
CA SER A 9 35.04 21.29 21.14
C SER A 9 34.24 20.00 21.33
N ALA A 10 33.20 20.06 22.17
CA ALA A 10 32.23 18.97 22.31
C ALA A 10 31.25 19.01 21.13
N LEU A 11 31.41 18.09 20.18
CA LEU A 11 30.49 17.91 19.06
C LEU A 11 29.24 17.16 19.56
N ALA A 12 28.18 17.89 19.88
CA ALA A 12 26.90 17.32 20.25
C ALA A 12 26.25 16.62 19.04
N LEU A 13 26.27 15.29 19.03
CA LEU A 13 25.53 14.46 18.08
C LEU A 13 24.02 14.61 18.36
N LEU A 14 23.37 15.56 17.70
CA LEU A 14 21.92 15.61 17.63
C LEU A 14 21.44 14.43 16.78
N GLY A 15 21.16 13.31 17.45
CA GLY A 15 20.50 12.15 16.84
C GLY A 15 19.12 12.57 16.34
N SER A 16 18.97 12.72 15.03
CA SER A 16 17.68 12.92 14.38
C SER A 16 16.82 11.69 14.68
N HIS A 17 15.89 11.82 15.62
CA HIS A 17 14.83 10.84 15.84
C HIS A 17 13.86 10.94 14.66
N ALA A 18 14.17 10.26 13.57
CA ALA A 18 13.17 9.95 12.56
C ALA A 18 12.06 9.16 13.27
N ALA A 19 10.91 9.77 13.49
CA ALA A 19 9.76 9.08 14.06
C ALA A 19 9.46 7.88 13.17
N ALA A 20 9.69 6.68 13.69
CA ALA A 20 9.42 5.45 12.95
C ALA A 20 7.93 5.44 12.60
N ALA A 21 7.60 5.30 11.31
CA ALA A 21 6.22 5.16 10.89
C ALA A 21 5.58 4.00 11.66
N THR A 22 4.34 4.18 12.14
CA THR A 22 3.62 3.15 12.91
C THR A 22 2.78 2.27 11.98
N SER A 23 2.59 0.99 12.32
CA SER A 23 1.67 0.10 11.61
C SER A 23 0.27 0.17 12.22
N LEU A 24 -0.75 0.31 11.37
CA LEU A 24 -2.15 0.06 11.73
C LEU A 24 -2.75 -0.90 10.71
N TYR A 25 -3.76 -1.67 11.09
CA TYR A 25 -4.28 -2.75 10.26
C TYR A 25 -5.77 -2.59 10.00
N THR A 26 -6.17 -2.92 8.78
CA THR A 26 -7.57 -3.00 8.37
C THR A 26 -7.86 -4.42 7.91
N ASP A 27 -8.94 -5.02 8.43
CA ASP A 27 -9.49 -6.25 7.86
C ASP A 27 -10.05 -5.93 6.48
N LEU A 28 -9.61 -6.69 5.49
CA LEU A 28 -10.09 -6.60 4.12
C LEU A 28 -11.32 -7.47 3.90
N TYR A 29 -11.95 -8.04 4.93
CA TYR A 29 -13.14 -8.89 4.81
C TYR A 29 -14.11 -8.69 5.99
N GLY A 30 -15.31 -9.26 5.87
CA GLY A 30 -16.30 -9.31 6.95
C GLY A 30 -16.85 -7.93 7.29
N LYS A 31 -17.08 -7.67 8.59
CA LYS A 31 -17.79 -6.47 9.09
C LYS A 31 -17.08 -5.15 8.79
N ALA A 32 -15.78 -5.18 8.48
CA ALA A 32 -15.03 -4.00 8.09
C ALA A 32 -15.40 -3.52 6.67
N CYS A 33 -16.03 -4.37 5.86
CA CYS A 33 -16.31 -4.12 4.46
C CYS A 33 -17.82 -4.12 4.17
N LYS A 34 -18.22 -3.21 3.30
CA LYS A 34 -19.57 -3.13 2.72
C LYS A 34 -19.46 -3.39 1.23
N THR A 35 -20.24 -4.33 0.69
CA THR A 35 -20.39 -4.49 -0.76
C THR A 35 -21.04 -3.23 -1.34
N LEU A 36 -20.37 -2.60 -2.30
CA LEU A 36 -20.90 -1.47 -3.05
C LEU A 36 -21.67 -1.94 -4.27
N GLU A 37 -21.08 -2.89 -5.00
CA GLU A 37 -21.60 -3.36 -6.27
C GLU A 37 -21.32 -4.85 -6.45
N THR A 38 -22.23 -5.51 -7.17
CA THR A 38 -22.05 -6.85 -7.70
C THR A 38 -22.66 -6.88 -9.09
N ASP A 39 -21.83 -7.04 -10.10
CA ASP A 39 -22.30 -7.21 -11.47
C ASP A 39 -22.92 -8.60 -11.62
N LYS A 40 -24.18 -8.65 -12.05
CA LYS A 40 -24.93 -9.90 -12.13
C LYS A 40 -24.52 -10.78 -13.31
N GLY A 41 -23.90 -10.21 -14.34
CA GLY A 41 -23.48 -10.94 -15.53
C GLY A 41 -22.13 -11.64 -15.35
N SER A 42 -21.13 -10.87 -14.92
CA SER A 42 -19.75 -11.34 -14.72
C SER A 42 -19.47 -11.87 -13.31
N GLY A 43 -20.32 -11.53 -12.34
CA GLY A 43 -20.07 -11.82 -10.93
C GLY A 43 -18.98 -10.94 -10.31
N ALA A 44 -18.51 -9.91 -11.02
CA ALA A 44 -17.54 -8.97 -10.48
C ALA A 44 -18.10 -8.25 -9.25
N THR A 45 -17.30 -8.07 -8.21
CA THR A 45 -17.72 -7.39 -6.99
C THR A 45 -16.77 -6.26 -6.61
N THR A 46 -17.34 -5.19 -6.07
CA THR A 46 -16.58 -4.12 -5.43
C THR A 46 -17.06 -3.94 -4.01
N ARG A 47 -16.13 -3.91 -3.07
CA ARG A 47 -16.42 -3.70 -1.64
C ARG A 47 -15.56 -2.60 -1.05
N LEU A 48 -16.16 -1.80 -0.19
CA LEU A 48 -15.52 -0.70 0.52
C LEU A 48 -15.23 -1.12 1.95
N CYS A 49 -13.95 -1.23 2.28
CA CYS A 49 -13.45 -1.56 3.61
C CYS A 49 -13.00 -0.32 4.35
N LYS A 50 -13.54 -0.08 5.55
CA LYS A 50 -13.18 1.08 6.37
C LYS A 50 -11.72 1.00 6.80
N GLY A 51 -10.96 2.05 6.48
CA GLY A 51 -9.53 2.14 6.75
C GLY A 51 -9.18 3.01 7.96
N VAL A 52 -7.97 3.57 7.91
CA VAL A 52 -7.35 4.35 8.98
C VAL A 52 -7.32 5.84 8.63
N GLY A 53 -7.44 6.73 9.62
CA GLY A 53 -7.31 8.18 9.39
C GLY A 53 -8.39 8.77 8.46
N GLY A 54 -9.56 8.11 8.38
CA GLY A 54 -10.64 8.49 7.47
C GLY A 54 -10.50 7.92 6.05
N TYR A 55 -9.40 7.23 5.73
CA TYR A 55 -9.24 6.52 4.48
C TYR A 55 -10.09 5.26 4.45
N SER A 56 -10.35 4.75 3.26
CA SER A 56 -10.97 3.44 3.02
C SER A 56 -10.25 2.73 1.87
N LEU A 57 -10.53 1.45 1.70
CA LEU A 57 -10.01 0.64 0.59
C LEU A 57 -11.18 0.12 -0.22
N MET A 58 -11.16 0.35 -1.54
CA MET A 58 -12.05 -0.37 -2.45
C MET A 58 -11.32 -1.61 -2.92
N VAL A 59 -11.91 -2.78 -2.67
CA VAL A 59 -11.37 -4.07 -3.13
C VAL A 59 -12.24 -4.52 -4.29
N HIS A 60 -11.61 -4.73 -5.43
CA HIS A 60 -12.24 -5.12 -6.69
C HIS A 60 -11.92 -6.57 -6.97
N GLU A 61 -12.93 -7.40 -7.19
CA GLU A 61 -12.75 -8.81 -7.52
C GLU A 61 -13.48 -9.10 -8.84
N ALA A 62 -12.76 -9.50 -9.88
CA ALA A 62 -13.36 -10.04 -11.11
C ALA A 62 -12.42 -11.03 -11.77
N ASN A 63 -12.97 -12.00 -12.50
CA ASN A 63 -12.20 -13.05 -13.18
C ASN A 63 -11.15 -13.71 -12.25
N ALA A 64 -11.53 -13.90 -10.98
CA ALA A 64 -10.68 -14.44 -9.91
C ALA A 64 -9.33 -13.70 -9.70
N GLN A 65 -9.31 -12.40 -10.02
CA GLN A 65 -8.24 -11.46 -9.72
C GLN A 65 -8.74 -10.37 -8.79
N THR A 66 -7.82 -9.78 -8.00
CA THR A 66 -8.16 -8.73 -7.04
C THR A 66 -7.30 -7.47 -7.21
N SER A 67 -7.94 -6.29 -7.19
CA SER A 67 -7.25 -4.98 -7.12
C SER A 67 -7.68 -4.25 -5.87
N ILE A 68 -6.87 -3.28 -5.47
CA ILE A 68 -7.21 -2.36 -4.40
C ILE A 68 -7.03 -0.93 -4.89
N ASP A 69 -7.99 -0.10 -4.56
CA ASP A 69 -7.89 1.35 -4.66
C ASP A 69 -7.88 1.97 -3.26
N ILE A 70 -7.12 3.04 -3.09
CA ILE A 70 -7.11 3.83 -1.87
C ILE A 70 -8.11 4.97 -2.00
N VAL A 71 -9.09 5.02 -1.10
CA VAL A 71 -10.07 6.11 -1.03
C VAL A 71 -9.68 7.07 0.09
N THR A 72 -9.41 8.31 -0.26
CA THR A 72 -9.05 9.36 0.70
C THR A 72 -10.27 9.85 1.51
N PRO A 73 -10.06 10.56 2.63
CA PRO A 73 -11.16 11.19 3.37
C PRO A 73 -11.95 12.22 2.56
N ALA A 74 -11.36 12.76 1.48
CA ALA A 74 -12.00 13.67 0.55
C ALA A 74 -12.67 12.94 -0.62
N SER A 75 -12.84 11.61 -0.52
CA SER A 75 -13.44 10.75 -1.55
C SER A 75 -12.69 10.66 -2.88
N ALA A 76 -11.46 11.20 -2.97
CA ALA A 76 -10.59 10.91 -4.09
C ALA A 76 -10.16 9.43 -4.08
N VAL A 77 -10.14 8.79 -5.25
CA VAL A 77 -9.81 7.38 -5.44
C VAL A 77 -8.47 7.28 -6.14
N TYR A 78 -7.54 6.51 -5.55
CA TYR A 78 -6.20 6.25 -6.11
C TYR A 78 -6.09 4.77 -6.46
N PRO A 79 -6.30 4.39 -7.74
CA PRO A 79 -6.14 3.02 -8.18
C PRO A 79 -4.70 2.51 -8.06
N LEU A 80 -4.52 1.32 -7.49
CA LEU A 80 -3.19 0.69 -7.44
C LEU A 80 -2.94 -0.30 -8.60
N GLU A 81 -3.98 -0.60 -9.38
CA GLU A 81 -3.92 -1.38 -10.62
C GLU A 81 -3.19 -2.73 -10.46
N PHE A 82 -3.50 -3.50 -9.42
CA PHE A 82 -2.75 -4.74 -9.12
C PHE A 82 -2.79 -5.78 -10.25
N TRP A 83 -3.83 -5.76 -11.07
CA TRP A 83 -4.04 -6.72 -12.17
C TRP A 83 -2.97 -6.52 -13.25
N GLU A 84 -2.55 -5.29 -13.46
CA GLU A 84 -1.51 -4.94 -14.43
C GLU A 84 -0.13 -4.79 -13.79
N VAL A 85 -0.08 -4.18 -12.60
CA VAL A 85 1.18 -3.75 -11.96
C VAL A 85 1.82 -4.85 -11.13
N VAL A 86 1.02 -5.76 -10.56
CA VAL A 86 1.51 -6.77 -9.62
C VAL A 86 1.48 -8.16 -10.24
N THR A 87 0.31 -8.63 -10.65
CA THR A 87 0.18 -9.95 -11.26
C THR A 87 -1.05 -10.03 -12.18
N PRO A 88 -0.87 -10.51 -13.43
CA PRO A 88 -1.99 -10.79 -14.33
C PRO A 88 -2.65 -12.15 -14.08
N GLY A 89 -2.11 -12.95 -13.15
CA GLY A 89 -2.65 -14.25 -12.78
C GLY A 89 -3.62 -14.20 -11.61
N LEU A 90 -4.29 -15.33 -11.35
CA LEU A 90 -5.25 -15.49 -10.27
C LEU A 90 -4.69 -15.00 -8.93
N SER A 91 -5.45 -14.14 -8.28
CA SER A 91 -5.06 -13.53 -7.02
C SER A 91 -6.25 -13.10 -6.17
N SER A 92 -6.12 -13.33 -4.87
CA SER A 92 -7.01 -12.78 -3.85
C SER A 92 -6.22 -11.99 -2.82
N VAL A 93 -6.81 -10.95 -2.25
CA VAL A 93 -6.16 -10.22 -1.16
C VAL A 93 -6.15 -11.08 0.10
N GLY A 94 -5.04 -11.03 0.84
CA GLY A 94 -4.94 -11.61 2.17
C GLY A 94 -5.91 -10.92 3.15
N ARG A 95 -6.02 -11.46 4.37
CA ARG A 95 -7.05 -11.02 5.32
C ARG A 95 -6.96 -9.54 5.71
N THR A 96 -5.76 -8.96 5.74
CA THR A 96 -5.52 -7.60 6.23
C THR A 96 -4.67 -6.78 5.26
N ALA A 97 -4.84 -5.47 5.34
CA ALA A 97 -3.89 -4.48 4.83
C ALA A 97 -3.17 -3.81 5.99
N GLU A 98 -1.86 -3.57 5.82
CA GLU A 98 -1.05 -2.80 6.76
C GLU A 98 -0.90 -1.36 6.26
N TRP A 99 -1.36 -0.40 7.05
CA TRP A 99 -1.11 1.02 6.85
C TRP A 99 0.17 1.42 7.56
N ARG A 100 1.07 2.11 6.85
CA ARG A 100 2.15 2.88 7.47
C ARG A 100 1.61 4.27 7.71
N VAL A 101 1.67 4.74 8.96
CA VAL A 101 1.10 6.02 9.37
C VAL A 101 2.11 6.90 10.07
N GLU A 102 1.90 8.20 9.94
CA GLU A 102 2.56 9.24 10.71
C GLU A 102 1.53 9.98 11.56
N ASN A 103 1.97 10.53 12.70
CA ASN A 103 1.17 11.48 13.45
C ASN A 103 1.57 12.90 13.04
N ARG A 104 0.65 13.64 12.43
CA ARG A 104 0.86 15.03 12.03
C ARG A 104 -0.14 15.92 12.74
N GLY A 105 0.33 16.65 13.76
CA GLY A 105 -0.50 17.55 14.55
C GLY A 105 -1.68 16.85 15.25
N GLY A 106 -1.45 15.65 15.80
CA GLY A 106 -2.47 14.84 16.49
C GLY A 106 -3.36 14.02 15.56
N LYS A 107 -3.18 14.12 14.24
CA LYS A 107 -3.95 13.35 13.25
C LYS A 107 -3.12 12.19 12.72
N VAL A 108 -3.76 11.02 12.62
CA VAL A 108 -3.19 9.84 11.95
C VAL A 108 -3.27 10.05 10.45
N VAL A 109 -2.12 10.12 9.78
CA VAL A 109 -2.00 10.32 8.33
C VAL A 109 -1.31 9.10 7.73
N PRO A 110 -2.03 8.28 6.94
CA PRO A 110 -1.42 7.21 6.16
C PRO A 110 -0.44 7.74 5.12
N THR A 111 0.72 7.09 5.03
CA THR A 111 1.80 7.41 4.06
C THR A 111 2.15 6.22 3.16
N ALA A 112 1.75 5.01 3.54
CA ALA A 112 1.89 3.83 2.71
C ALA A 112 0.86 2.75 3.06
N LEU A 113 0.65 1.84 2.11
CA LEU A 113 -0.21 0.67 2.24
C LEU A 113 0.56 -0.58 1.79
N LEU A 114 0.56 -1.61 2.62
CA LEU A 114 1.11 -2.93 2.28
C LEU A 114 -0.04 -3.93 2.23
N VAL A 115 -0.06 -4.74 1.19
CA VAL A 115 -1.11 -5.72 0.94
C VAL A 115 -0.48 -7.01 0.45
N ARG A 116 -0.88 -8.13 1.05
CA ARG A 116 -0.56 -9.46 0.55
C ARG A 116 -1.60 -9.87 -0.48
N LEU A 117 -1.15 -10.42 -1.61
CA LEU A 117 -1.96 -11.20 -2.53
C LEU A 117 -1.59 -12.68 -2.39
N ASP A 118 -2.58 -13.54 -2.26
CA ASP A 118 -2.43 -14.98 -2.39
C ASP A 118 -2.76 -15.38 -3.84
N THR A 119 -1.82 -16.07 -4.47
CA THR A 119 -1.85 -16.45 -5.88
C THR A 119 -2.16 -17.92 -6.05
N ALA A 120 -2.84 -18.26 -7.13
CA ALA A 120 -3.18 -19.63 -7.51
C ALA A 120 -2.69 -19.95 -8.93
N SER A 121 -2.57 -21.25 -9.22
CA SER A 121 -2.27 -21.72 -10.57
C SER A 121 -3.56 -21.77 -11.39
N GLU A 122 -3.46 -21.37 -12.66
CA GLU A 122 -4.48 -21.62 -13.67
C GLU A 122 -4.25 -23.00 -14.31
N GLU A 123 -5.27 -23.86 -14.28
CA GLU A 123 -5.16 -25.24 -14.80
C GLU A 123 -5.36 -25.29 -16.34
N THR A 124 -6.22 -24.43 -16.88
CA THR A 124 -6.78 -24.63 -18.22
C THR A 124 -6.56 -23.49 -19.21
N SER A 125 -6.47 -22.22 -18.78
CA SER A 125 -6.13 -21.10 -19.69
C SER A 125 -5.81 -19.80 -18.92
N GLY A 126 -4.57 -19.31 -19.03
CA GLY A 126 -4.14 -18.05 -18.42
C GLY A 126 -2.61 -18.03 -18.17
N PRO A 127 -2.03 -16.89 -17.74
CA PRO A 127 -0.64 -16.87 -17.27
C PRO A 127 -0.46 -17.84 -16.11
N ARG A 128 0.38 -18.87 -16.28
CA ARG A 128 0.71 -19.80 -15.20
C ARG A 128 1.59 -19.11 -14.16
N ILE A 129 1.00 -18.71 -13.04
CA ILE A 129 1.71 -18.18 -11.88
C ILE A 129 1.86 -19.29 -10.83
N LYS A 130 2.99 -19.30 -10.11
CA LYS A 130 3.22 -20.25 -9.02
C LYS A 130 2.31 -19.92 -7.85
N PRO A 131 1.58 -20.89 -7.27
CA PRO A 131 0.83 -20.66 -6.03
C PRO A 131 1.73 -20.14 -4.92
N GLY A 132 1.26 -19.16 -4.15
CA GLY A 132 2.03 -18.55 -3.08
C GLY A 132 1.59 -17.13 -2.75
N GLY A 133 2.42 -16.41 -2.00
CA GLY A 133 2.16 -15.02 -1.62
C GLY A 133 2.99 -14.02 -2.39
N ILE A 134 2.37 -12.89 -2.74
CA ILE A 134 3.05 -11.66 -3.15
C ILE A 134 2.78 -10.63 -2.07
N ILE A 135 3.82 -10.02 -1.51
CA ILE A 135 3.67 -8.83 -0.67
C ILE A 135 3.92 -7.59 -1.52
N THR A 136 2.99 -6.65 -1.48
CA THR A 136 3.08 -5.37 -2.18
C THR A 136 3.30 -4.24 -1.19
N ALA A 137 3.94 -3.17 -1.65
CA ALA A 137 4.04 -1.92 -0.90
C ALA A 137 3.75 -0.74 -1.82
N SER A 138 2.80 0.09 -1.41
CA SER A 138 2.33 1.26 -2.15
C SER A 138 2.62 2.52 -1.35
N ARG A 139 3.14 3.55 -2.02
CA ARG A 139 3.36 4.88 -1.44
C ARG A 139 2.12 5.73 -1.65
N ILE A 140 1.66 6.40 -0.61
CA ILE A 140 0.57 7.38 -0.67
C ILE A 140 1.19 8.78 -0.72
N MET A 141 0.84 9.54 -1.74
CA MET A 141 1.28 10.91 -1.97
C MET A 141 0.08 11.87 -1.86
N ARG A 142 0.34 13.17 -1.98
CA ARG A 142 -0.70 14.19 -1.80
C ARG A 142 -1.85 14.03 -2.80
N ASP A 143 -1.53 13.67 -4.02
CA ASP A 143 -2.40 13.70 -5.21
C ASP A 143 -2.58 12.33 -5.87
N GLY A 144 -2.04 11.26 -5.29
CA GLY A 144 -2.16 9.91 -5.83
C GLY A 144 -1.46 8.85 -4.98
N ALA A 145 -1.40 7.63 -5.52
CA ALA A 145 -0.63 6.53 -4.96
C ALA A 145 -0.05 5.65 -6.07
N CYS A 146 0.97 4.87 -5.74
CA CYS A 146 1.48 3.84 -6.66
C CYS A 146 2.19 2.72 -5.91
N VAL A 147 2.23 1.54 -6.52
CA VAL A 147 3.05 0.42 -6.06
C VAL A 147 4.52 0.73 -6.30
N VAL A 148 5.36 0.60 -5.28
CA VAL A 148 6.81 0.81 -5.36
C VAL A 148 7.60 -0.48 -5.13
N TYR A 149 6.94 -1.51 -4.59
CA TYR A 149 7.55 -2.80 -4.32
C TYR A 149 6.55 -3.93 -4.49
N GLN A 150 7.04 -5.04 -5.05
CA GLN A 150 6.44 -6.35 -4.96
C GLN A 150 7.53 -7.37 -4.68
N GLY A 151 7.22 -8.41 -3.90
CA GLY A 151 8.15 -9.48 -3.60
C GLY A 151 7.46 -10.76 -3.17
N ASN A 152 8.23 -11.85 -3.07
CA ASN A 152 7.71 -13.14 -2.62
C ASN A 152 7.32 -13.08 -1.13
N GLY A 153 6.02 -12.98 -0.87
CA GLY A 153 5.45 -12.88 0.47
C GLY A 153 5.56 -14.16 1.30
N ASN A 154 6.08 -15.26 0.74
CA ASN A 154 6.38 -16.47 1.52
C ASN A 154 7.76 -16.41 2.19
N ILE A 155 8.58 -15.40 1.86
CA ILE A 155 9.89 -15.19 2.47
C ILE A 155 9.73 -14.25 3.67
N LYS A 156 10.24 -14.67 4.84
CA LYS A 156 10.09 -13.93 6.11
C LYS A 156 10.57 -12.46 6.03
N SER A 157 11.65 -12.19 5.28
CA SER A 157 12.21 -10.84 5.14
C SER A 157 11.46 -9.95 4.14
N ALA A 158 10.49 -10.48 3.39
CA ALA A 158 9.80 -9.73 2.35
C ALA A 158 8.93 -8.60 2.94
N ASP A 159 8.33 -8.82 4.11
CA ASP A 159 7.54 -7.80 4.81
C ASP A 159 8.41 -6.62 5.26
N ASP A 160 9.59 -6.90 5.83
CA ASP A 160 10.50 -5.83 6.27
C ASP A 160 11.08 -5.05 5.09
N THR A 161 11.32 -5.75 3.98
CA THR A 161 11.73 -5.12 2.71
C THR A 161 10.61 -4.23 2.17
N ALA A 162 9.36 -4.71 2.17
CA ALA A 162 8.19 -3.94 1.74
C ALA A 162 8.01 -2.67 2.60
N ARG A 163 8.12 -2.80 3.94
CA ARG A 163 8.03 -1.67 4.87
C ARG A 163 9.13 -0.64 4.64
N SER A 164 10.33 -1.08 4.29
CA SER A 164 11.45 -0.16 4.03
C SER A 164 11.34 0.50 2.65
N ALA A 165 10.86 -0.23 1.65
CA ALA A 165 10.78 0.24 0.26
C ALA A 165 9.91 1.49 0.07
N VAL A 166 8.85 1.66 0.86
CA VAL A 166 7.97 2.83 0.76
C VAL A 166 8.65 4.14 1.16
N PHE A 167 9.73 4.08 1.95
CA PHE A 167 10.50 5.25 2.39
C PHE A 167 11.71 5.57 1.49
N ASP A 168 12.08 4.66 0.58
CA ASP A 168 13.15 4.90 -0.39
C ASP A 168 12.67 5.84 -1.50
N ARG A 169 13.05 7.12 -1.38
CA ARG A 169 12.65 8.18 -2.33
C ARG A 169 13.18 7.96 -3.76
N GLN A 170 14.21 7.13 -3.95
CA GLN A 170 14.76 6.84 -5.27
C GLN A 170 13.97 5.75 -6.01
N ARG A 171 13.15 4.99 -5.27
CA ARG A 171 12.33 3.94 -5.82
C ARG A 171 11.17 4.53 -6.62
N LYS A 172 11.13 4.16 -7.90
CA LYS A 172 10.09 4.54 -8.86
C LYS A 172 8.83 3.69 -8.65
N CYS A 173 7.69 4.19 -9.12
CA CYS A 173 6.49 3.39 -9.26
C CYS A 173 6.75 2.22 -10.23
N LEU A 174 6.24 1.04 -9.91
CA LEU A 174 6.33 -0.15 -10.76
C LEU A 174 5.37 -0.09 -11.96
N GLY A 175 4.33 0.73 -11.87
CA GLY A 175 3.39 1.03 -12.94
C GLY A 175 3.12 2.54 -13.05
N VAL A 176 1.96 2.88 -13.61
CA VAL A 176 1.54 4.29 -13.74
C VAL A 176 1.28 4.88 -12.36
N PHE A 177 1.71 6.13 -12.16
CA PHE A 177 1.28 6.89 -10.99
C PHE A 177 -0.17 7.31 -11.20
N SER A 178 -1.07 6.75 -10.40
CA SER A 178 -2.49 7.09 -10.47
C SER A 178 -2.74 8.35 -9.63
N ALA A 179 -2.80 9.49 -10.31
CA ALA A 179 -3.25 10.74 -9.74
C ALA A 179 -4.78 10.81 -9.72
N THR A 180 -5.35 11.65 -8.85
CA THR A 180 -6.79 11.94 -8.90
C THR A 180 -7.13 12.59 -10.25
N THR A 181 -7.79 11.86 -11.14
CA THR A 181 -8.55 12.51 -12.20
C THR A 181 -9.90 12.84 -11.61
N ALA A 182 -10.07 14.08 -11.15
CA ALA A 182 -11.41 14.61 -10.90
C ALA A 182 -12.09 14.69 -12.28
N ALA A 183 -12.80 13.64 -12.67
CA ALA A 183 -13.67 13.69 -13.82
C ALA A 183 -14.77 14.70 -13.51
N ALA A 184 -14.68 15.87 -14.14
CA ALA A 184 -15.82 16.74 -14.33
C ALA A 184 -16.87 15.92 -15.08
N SER A 185 -18.06 15.84 -14.49
CA SER A 185 -19.27 15.38 -15.17
C SER A 185 -19.54 16.27 -16.39
N GLU A 186 -19.58 15.68 -17.58
CA GLU A 186 -20.33 16.20 -18.72
C GLU A 186 -21.73 15.61 -18.73
#